data_AF-A0A9D5JV55-F1
#
_entry.id   AF-A0A9D5JV55-F1
#
_cell.length_a   1.000
_cell.length_b   1.000
_cell.length_c   1.000
_cell.angle_alpha   90.00
_cell.angle_beta   90.00
_cell.angle_gamma   90.00
#
_symmetry.space_group_name_H-M   'P 1'
#
loop_
_entity.id
_entity.type
_entity.pdbx_description
1 polymer ?
#
loop_
_entity_poly.entity_id
_entity_poly.type
_entity_poly.pdbx_seq_one_letter_code
_entity_poly.pdbx_strand_id
1 'polypeptide(L)'
;AIIAFNDTLKFPLQYMTQVSIDLAKDEELLQLFYEARMTKVFIGIETPRKASLQETNKHQNARTDLVADVKKIQSYNIGVSAGMIVGFDHDDPAIFQEQFDFIMETDIAWAMTGILQAVPKTPLYERLKKENRLDLSTKSFELNNTALDVNIIPKNMTKEELVHGYTWLLRQLYSYENYAKRVIGNIKAYTKAPAIKFYVPKVTQFKIIFRTLRYYLLTLDSKRRKFSWDILKYTLLHKPFALYDVMVHLVSFKHLHSYVYEYLEDAVNQKAAQFAVWEHSLSERAGCIVSTQTGKIYEELRKQAAAASAQAAAVYDELCKQSTATSQHARGRYEELHQQAAVLRAQTAAVYEELLERAPSASQQAASRYDDLRAHVAKLSQQIAATYEDLSQQAAALSQQAAGVSKHVAAGYQELANQATLARNKAAALGEELKKTMHLSSIQVARER
;
A
#
# COMPACT_ATOMS: atom_id res chain seq x y z
N ALA A 1 -24.92 -18.46 -5.19
CA ALA A 1 -24.88 -18.52 -3.72
C ALA A 1 -25.11 -17.15 -3.06
N ILE A 2 -24.25 -16.14 -3.31
CA ILE A 2 -24.38 -14.81 -2.67
C ILE A 2 -25.74 -14.15 -2.97
N ILE A 3 -26.18 -14.17 -4.24
CA ILE A 3 -27.48 -13.63 -4.66
C ILE A 3 -28.62 -14.26 -3.84
N ALA A 4 -28.72 -15.59 -3.89
CA ALA A 4 -29.74 -16.35 -3.16
C ALA A 4 -29.71 -16.06 -1.65
N PHE A 5 -28.53 -15.99 -1.02
CA PHE A 5 -28.41 -15.60 0.38
C PHE A 5 -28.94 -14.18 0.61
N ASN A 6 -28.58 -13.23 -0.25
CA ASN A 6 -28.98 -11.83 -0.12
C ASN A 6 -30.51 -11.65 -0.25
N ASP A 7 -31.15 -12.48 -1.06
CA ASP A 7 -32.61 -12.51 -1.24
C ASP A 7 -33.35 -13.04 0.01
N THR A 8 -32.70 -13.83 0.86
CA THR A 8 -33.28 -14.24 2.15
C THR A 8 -33.30 -13.11 3.19
N LEU A 9 -32.55 -12.04 2.98
CA LEU A 9 -32.38 -10.98 3.96
C LEU A 9 -33.47 -9.91 3.84
N LYS A 10 -34.09 -9.57 4.97
CA LYS A 10 -34.99 -8.42 5.07
C LYS A 10 -34.29 -7.11 4.68
N PHE A 11 -33.00 -7.01 4.96
CA PHE A 11 -32.12 -5.91 4.57
C PHE A 11 -30.91 -6.50 3.86
N PRO A 12 -30.95 -6.58 2.53
CA PRO A 12 -29.85 -7.20 1.80
C PRO A 12 -28.58 -6.38 1.93
N LEU A 13 -27.46 -7.09 1.99
CA LEU A 13 -26.13 -6.54 2.14
C LEU A 13 -25.63 -5.97 0.80
N GLN A 14 -24.74 -4.99 0.92
CA GLN A 14 -23.91 -4.51 -0.17
C GLN A 14 -22.50 -5.05 0.03
N TYR A 15 -21.84 -5.39 -1.07
CA TYR A 15 -20.51 -5.97 -1.04
C TYR A 15 -19.51 -5.09 -1.78
N MET A 16 -18.26 -5.21 -1.37
CA MET A 16 -17.10 -4.69 -2.09
C MET A 16 -16.01 -5.76 -2.12
N THR A 17 -15.20 -5.76 -3.17
CA THR A 17 -14.09 -6.72 -3.32
C THR A 17 -12.94 -6.11 -4.13
N GLN A 18 -11.83 -6.84 -4.26
CA GLN A 18 -10.71 -6.49 -5.14
C GLN A 18 -10.63 -7.48 -6.30
N VAL A 19 -10.44 -6.97 -7.52
CA VAL A 19 -10.41 -7.77 -8.76
C VAL A 19 -9.38 -7.21 -9.75
N SER A 20 -9.02 -7.99 -10.77
CA SER A 20 -8.28 -7.47 -11.92
C SER A 20 -9.22 -6.73 -12.88
N ILE A 21 -8.64 -5.98 -13.81
CA ILE A 21 -9.39 -5.29 -14.87
C ILE A 21 -10.08 -6.27 -15.83
N ASP A 22 -9.65 -7.55 -15.88
CA ASP A 22 -10.23 -8.57 -16.76
C ASP A 22 -11.74 -8.80 -16.50
N LEU A 23 -12.25 -8.40 -15.31
CA LEU A 23 -13.70 -8.38 -15.01
C LEU A 23 -14.50 -7.67 -16.11
N ALA A 24 -13.94 -6.63 -16.75
CA ALA A 24 -14.60 -5.89 -17.81
C ALA A 24 -14.94 -6.77 -19.04
N LYS A 25 -14.27 -7.90 -19.21
CA LYS A 25 -14.45 -8.82 -20.34
C LYS A 25 -15.42 -9.96 -20.05
N ASP A 26 -15.81 -10.13 -18.78
CA ASP A 26 -16.72 -11.19 -18.34
C ASP A 26 -18.11 -10.59 -18.04
N GLU A 27 -18.94 -10.55 -19.07
CA GLU A 27 -20.28 -9.98 -18.99
C GLU A 27 -21.21 -10.76 -18.04
N GLU A 28 -21.06 -12.07 -17.99
CA GLU A 28 -21.81 -12.92 -17.06
C GLU A 28 -21.42 -12.59 -15.61
N LEU A 29 -20.12 -12.52 -15.31
CA LEU A 29 -19.65 -12.19 -13.98
C LEU A 29 -20.03 -10.77 -13.56
N LEU A 30 -19.99 -9.79 -14.47
CA LEU A 30 -20.47 -8.43 -14.22
C LEU A 30 -21.96 -8.40 -13.86
N GLN A 31 -22.77 -9.18 -14.59
CA GLN A 31 -24.20 -9.29 -14.31
C GLN A 31 -24.44 -9.95 -12.94
N LEU A 32 -23.69 -11.02 -12.62
CA LEU A 32 -23.74 -11.66 -11.30
C LEU A 32 -23.29 -10.74 -10.17
N PHE A 33 -22.28 -9.89 -10.40
CA PHE A 33 -21.83 -8.88 -9.43
C PHE A 33 -22.94 -7.86 -9.14
N TYR A 34 -23.57 -7.35 -10.20
CA TYR A 34 -24.70 -6.42 -10.07
C TYR A 34 -25.87 -7.06 -9.30
N GLU A 35 -26.28 -8.28 -9.66
CA GLU A 35 -27.36 -9.02 -8.98
C GLU A 35 -27.02 -9.35 -7.52
N ALA A 36 -25.75 -9.66 -7.25
CA ALA A 36 -25.26 -9.91 -5.90
C ALA A 36 -25.20 -8.64 -5.03
N ARG A 37 -25.44 -7.45 -5.61
CA ARG A 37 -25.28 -6.14 -4.97
C ARG A 37 -23.84 -5.83 -4.60
N MET A 38 -22.90 -6.25 -5.45
CA MET A 38 -21.53 -5.78 -5.42
C MET A 38 -21.51 -4.35 -5.97
N THR A 39 -21.49 -3.35 -5.08
CA THR A 39 -21.63 -1.94 -5.49
C THR A 39 -20.28 -1.28 -5.77
N LYS A 40 -19.18 -1.88 -5.31
CA LYS A 40 -17.83 -1.33 -5.47
C LYS A 40 -16.78 -2.41 -5.71
N VAL A 41 -15.81 -2.10 -6.56
CA VAL A 41 -14.62 -2.92 -6.74
C VAL A 41 -13.36 -2.06 -6.62
N PHE A 42 -12.30 -2.63 -6.07
CA PHE A 42 -10.96 -2.07 -6.14
C PHE A 42 -10.15 -2.76 -7.22
N ILE A 43 -9.51 -1.98 -8.09
CA ILE A 43 -8.68 -2.48 -9.19
C ILE A 43 -7.30 -1.82 -9.12
N GLY A 44 -6.25 -2.65 -9.06
CA GLY A 44 -4.86 -2.18 -9.19
C GLY A 44 -4.53 -1.89 -10.65
N ILE A 45 -4.83 -0.66 -11.10
CA ILE A 45 -4.53 -0.16 -12.46
C ILE A 45 -3.04 0.18 -12.56
N GLU A 46 -2.46 0.70 -11.48
CA GLU A 46 -1.08 1.17 -11.32
C GLU A 46 -0.75 2.42 -12.14
N THR A 47 -0.83 2.35 -13.47
CA THR A 47 -0.41 3.46 -14.35
C THR A 47 -1.02 3.31 -15.75
N PRO A 48 -1.38 4.40 -16.45
CA PRO A 48 -1.79 4.35 -17.85
C PRO A 48 -0.60 4.09 -18.80
N ARG A 49 0.64 4.26 -18.33
CA ARG A 49 1.83 4.13 -19.16
C ARG A 49 2.19 2.66 -19.38
N LYS A 50 2.07 2.20 -20.64
CA LYS A 50 2.31 0.78 -21.01
C LYS A 50 3.72 0.28 -20.65
N ALA A 51 4.75 1.10 -20.82
CA ALA A 51 6.13 0.73 -20.47
C ALA A 51 6.28 0.43 -18.96
N SER A 52 5.68 1.28 -18.11
CA SER A 52 5.65 1.10 -16.65
C SER A 52 4.79 -0.11 -16.21
N LEU A 53 3.75 -0.49 -16.97
CA LEU A 53 2.99 -1.73 -16.74
C LEU A 53 3.78 -3.00 -17.08
N GLN A 54 4.61 -2.94 -18.13
CA GLN A 54 5.41 -4.08 -18.57
C GLN A 54 6.48 -4.46 -17.54
N GLU A 55 7.12 -3.48 -16.88
CA GLU A 55 8.12 -3.77 -15.84
C GLU A 55 7.53 -4.30 -14.53
N THR A 56 6.23 -4.09 -14.28
CA THR A 56 5.53 -4.53 -13.06
C THR A 56 4.82 -5.88 -13.22
N ASN A 57 5.04 -6.57 -14.34
CA ASN A 57 4.33 -7.82 -14.72
C ASN A 57 2.79 -7.68 -14.74
N LYS A 58 2.26 -6.47 -14.92
CA LYS A 58 0.82 -6.19 -15.05
C LYS A 58 0.35 -6.33 -16.50
N HIS A 59 0.67 -7.48 -17.11
CA HIS A 59 0.43 -7.73 -18.54
C HIS A 59 -1.06 -7.60 -18.93
N GLN A 60 -1.97 -7.95 -18.02
CA GLN A 60 -3.41 -7.81 -18.22
C GLN A 60 -3.86 -6.35 -18.40
N ASN A 61 -3.22 -5.39 -17.72
CA ASN A 61 -3.54 -3.97 -17.86
C ASN A 61 -2.95 -3.38 -19.16
N ALA A 62 -1.82 -3.91 -19.63
CA ALA A 62 -1.10 -3.37 -20.80
C ALA A 62 -1.73 -3.75 -22.15
N ARG A 63 -2.55 -4.81 -22.18
CA ARG A 63 -3.12 -5.42 -23.41
C ARG A 63 -4.55 -4.99 -23.75
N THR A 64 -5.11 -4.04 -23.00
CA THR A 64 -6.51 -3.63 -23.15
C THR A 64 -6.65 -2.11 -23.22
N ASP A 65 -7.85 -1.66 -23.56
CA ASP A 65 -8.27 -0.27 -23.39
C ASP A 65 -8.79 -0.11 -21.96
N LEU A 66 -7.93 0.40 -21.08
CA LEU A 66 -8.24 0.60 -19.66
C LEU A 66 -9.40 1.56 -19.45
N VAL A 67 -9.56 2.57 -20.32
CA VAL A 67 -10.66 3.55 -20.21
C VAL A 67 -11.97 2.83 -20.50
N ALA A 68 -12.05 2.15 -21.64
CA ALA A 68 -13.25 1.40 -22.02
C ALA A 68 -13.63 0.34 -20.98
N ASP A 69 -12.65 -0.35 -20.41
CA ASP A 69 -12.87 -1.40 -19.41
C ASP A 69 -13.42 -0.85 -18.10
N VAL A 70 -12.88 0.26 -17.59
CA VAL A 70 -13.42 0.92 -16.40
C VAL A 70 -14.85 1.39 -16.66
N LYS A 71 -15.13 2.01 -17.81
CA LYS A 71 -16.49 2.45 -18.18
C LYS A 71 -17.46 1.27 -18.28
N LYS A 72 -17.02 0.13 -18.82
CA LYS A 72 -17.84 -1.09 -18.89
C LYS A 72 -18.22 -1.56 -17.50
N ILE A 73 -17.30 -1.62 -16.55
CA ILE A 73 -17.61 -2.01 -15.16
C ILE A 73 -18.58 -1.02 -14.51
N GLN A 74 -18.31 0.29 -14.64
CA GLN A 74 -19.19 1.34 -14.12
C GLN A 74 -20.61 1.28 -14.72
N SER A 75 -20.74 0.83 -15.97
CA SER A 75 -22.05 0.70 -16.63
C SER A 75 -23.02 -0.25 -15.93
N TYR A 76 -22.48 -1.21 -15.16
CA TYR A 76 -23.22 -2.16 -14.34
C TYR A 76 -23.62 -1.58 -12.96
N ASN A 77 -23.49 -0.26 -12.77
CA ASN A 77 -23.68 0.45 -11.50
C ASN A 77 -22.68 0.02 -10.41
N ILE A 78 -21.47 -0.41 -10.83
CA ILE A 78 -20.40 -0.85 -9.94
C ILE A 78 -19.34 0.27 -9.91
N GLY A 79 -19.21 0.94 -8.77
CA GLY A 79 -18.19 1.96 -8.58
C GLY A 79 -16.78 1.36 -8.61
N VAL A 80 -15.88 1.95 -9.39
CA VAL A 80 -14.47 1.54 -9.44
C VAL A 80 -13.65 2.46 -8.55
N SER A 81 -12.90 1.87 -7.62
CA SER A 81 -11.77 2.51 -6.94
C SER A 81 -10.48 1.99 -7.55
N ALA A 82 -9.52 2.87 -7.82
CA ALA A 82 -8.26 2.47 -8.46
C ALA A 82 -7.06 2.63 -7.52
N GLY A 83 -6.20 1.60 -7.50
CA GLY A 83 -4.82 1.74 -7.04
C GLY A 83 -3.96 2.30 -8.16
N MET A 84 -3.32 3.44 -7.93
CA MET A 84 -2.42 4.12 -8.87
C MET A 84 -1.06 4.36 -8.20
N ILE A 85 0.01 4.28 -8.98
CA ILE A 85 1.39 4.42 -8.51
C ILE A 85 2.17 5.30 -9.49
N VAL A 86 2.98 6.21 -8.95
CA VAL A 86 3.99 7.00 -9.69
C VAL A 86 5.39 6.68 -9.20
N GLY A 87 6.39 6.84 -10.07
CA GLY A 87 7.80 6.64 -9.74
C GLY A 87 8.39 5.32 -10.25
N PHE A 88 7.76 4.71 -11.26
CA PHE A 88 8.33 3.56 -11.98
C PHE A 88 9.60 3.92 -12.76
N ASP A 89 10.36 2.92 -13.19
CA ASP A 89 11.64 3.16 -13.88
C ASP A 89 11.46 3.83 -15.25
N HIS A 90 10.30 3.65 -15.89
CA HIS A 90 9.92 4.31 -17.15
C HIS A 90 9.09 5.60 -16.93
N ASP A 91 8.88 6.01 -15.68
CA ASP A 91 8.22 7.27 -15.39
C ASP A 91 9.22 8.43 -15.57
N ASP A 92 8.72 9.51 -16.16
CA ASP A 92 9.35 10.82 -16.31
C ASP A 92 8.32 11.89 -15.84
N PRO A 93 8.64 13.18 -15.77
CA PRO A 93 7.71 14.18 -15.24
C PRO A 93 6.35 14.26 -15.99
N ALA A 94 6.24 13.76 -17.21
CA ALA A 94 4.97 13.72 -17.93
C ALA A 94 3.96 12.74 -17.30
N ILE A 95 4.41 11.77 -16.50
CA ILE A 95 3.53 10.76 -15.89
C ILE A 95 2.42 11.38 -15.03
N PHE A 96 2.67 12.51 -14.37
CA PHE A 96 1.69 13.14 -13.49
C PHE A 96 0.47 13.64 -14.29
N GLN A 97 0.73 14.23 -15.45
CA GLN A 97 -0.33 14.67 -16.36
C GLN A 97 -1.06 13.47 -16.97
N GLU A 98 -0.34 12.44 -17.42
CA GLU A 98 -0.94 11.21 -17.95
C GLU A 98 -1.86 10.51 -16.93
N GLN A 99 -1.41 10.39 -15.67
CA GLN A 99 -2.20 9.85 -14.57
C GLN A 99 -3.46 10.68 -14.31
N PHE A 100 -3.32 12.01 -14.29
CA PHE A 100 -4.45 12.93 -14.12
C PHE A 100 -5.48 12.75 -15.25
N ASP A 101 -5.04 12.79 -16.51
CA ASP A 101 -5.90 12.69 -17.68
C ASP A 101 -6.65 11.36 -17.69
N PHE A 102 -5.95 10.25 -17.41
CA PHE A 102 -6.56 8.92 -17.31
C PHE A 102 -7.63 8.84 -16.22
N ILE A 103 -7.35 9.35 -15.01
CA ILE A 103 -8.31 9.31 -13.89
C ILE A 103 -9.52 10.22 -14.17
N MET A 104 -9.31 11.34 -14.86
CA MET A 104 -10.39 12.23 -15.29
C MET A 104 -11.25 11.58 -16.38
N GLU A 105 -10.64 10.97 -17.38
CA GLU A 105 -11.35 10.31 -18.49
C GLU A 105 -12.16 9.11 -18.02
N THR A 106 -11.63 8.33 -17.08
CA THR A 106 -12.30 7.16 -16.50
C THR A 106 -13.38 7.51 -15.48
N ASP A 107 -13.51 8.78 -15.07
CA ASP A 107 -14.43 9.24 -14.03
C ASP A 107 -14.27 8.50 -12.67
N ILE A 108 -13.12 7.87 -12.43
CA ILE A 108 -12.88 7.16 -11.16
C ILE A 108 -12.82 8.17 -10.04
N ALA A 109 -13.83 8.27 -9.19
CA ALA A 109 -13.87 9.27 -8.12
C ALA A 109 -12.81 8.99 -7.02
N TRP A 110 -12.58 7.71 -6.69
CA TRP A 110 -11.61 7.31 -5.67
C TRP A 110 -10.37 6.67 -6.30
N ALA A 111 -9.33 7.48 -6.50
CA ALA A 111 -8.03 7.02 -6.98
C ALA A 111 -7.03 7.07 -5.81
N MET A 112 -6.71 5.89 -5.27
CA MET A 112 -5.66 5.70 -4.27
C MET A 112 -4.31 5.79 -4.98
N THR A 113 -3.83 7.01 -5.14
CA THR A 113 -2.55 7.30 -5.80
C THR A 113 -1.45 7.37 -4.75
N GLY A 114 -0.37 6.61 -4.95
CA GLY A 114 0.80 6.59 -4.07
C GLY A 114 2.11 6.68 -4.85
N ILE A 115 3.20 6.91 -4.12
CA ILE A 115 4.55 6.84 -4.69
C ILE A 115 5.05 5.40 -4.58
N LEU A 116 5.75 4.91 -5.60
CA LEU A 116 6.36 3.58 -5.60
C LEU A 116 7.34 3.43 -4.43
N GLN A 117 7.15 2.37 -3.65
CA GLN A 117 8.02 2.03 -2.52
C GLN A 117 8.64 0.66 -2.74
N ALA A 118 9.95 0.57 -2.50
CA ALA A 118 10.66 -0.69 -2.50
C ALA A 118 10.55 -1.34 -1.12
N VAL A 119 9.53 -2.17 -0.90
CA VAL A 119 9.36 -2.85 0.40
C VAL A 119 10.46 -3.89 0.58
N PRO A 120 11.14 -3.95 1.74
CA PRO A 120 12.19 -4.94 2.01
C PRO A 120 11.74 -6.36 1.69
N LYS A 121 12.67 -7.17 1.14
CA LYS A 121 12.44 -8.56 0.71
C LYS A 121 11.54 -8.72 -0.53
N THR A 122 11.16 -7.65 -1.22
CA THR A 122 10.50 -7.75 -2.54
C THR A 122 11.53 -7.85 -3.67
N PRO A 123 11.15 -8.44 -4.84
CA PRO A 123 12.01 -8.42 -6.02
C PRO A 123 12.45 -7.00 -6.42
N LEU A 124 11.57 -6.01 -6.27
CA LEU A 124 11.87 -4.61 -6.54
C LEU A 124 12.98 -4.09 -5.60
N TYR A 125 12.89 -4.37 -4.30
CA TYR A 125 13.91 -3.98 -3.33
C TYR A 125 15.26 -4.64 -3.62
N GLU A 126 15.30 -5.95 -3.84
CA GLU A 126 16.55 -6.64 -4.14
C GLU A 126 17.19 -6.14 -5.44
N ARG A 127 16.37 -5.83 -6.46
CA ARG A 127 16.85 -5.21 -7.70
C ARG A 127 17.45 -3.83 -7.44
N LEU A 128 16.69 -2.93 -6.81
CA LEU A 128 17.16 -1.55 -6.57
C LEU A 128 18.36 -1.50 -5.63
N LYS A 129 18.48 -2.45 -4.69
CA LYS A 129 19.67 -2.61 -3.84
C LYS A 129 20.91 -2.91 -4.69
N LYS A 130 20.81 -3.86 -5.62
CA LYS A 130 21.89 -4.21 -6.55
C LYS A 130 22.25 -3.05 -7.50
N GLU A 131 21.25 -2.27 -7.90
CA GLU A 131 21.41 -1.09 -8.75
C GLU A 131 21.94 0.15 -7.98
N ASN A 132 22.15 0.07 -6.66
CA ASN A 132 22.47 1.22 -5.80
C ASN A 132 21.45 2.38 -5.90
N ARG A 133 20.17 2.02 -6.10
CA ARG A 133 19.04 2.95 -6.24
C ARG A 133 18.09 2.93 -5.06
N LEU A 134 18.51 2.37 -3.92
CA LEU A 134 17.79 2.44 -2.66
C LEU A 134 18.31 3.57 -1.78
N ASP A 135 17.39 4.36 -1.25
CA ASP A 135 17.66 5.31 -0.19
C ASP A 135 17.26 4.75 1.18
N LEU A 136 18.26 4.20 1.87
CA LEU A 136 18.12 3.61 3.20
C LEU A 136 18.11 4.64 4.33
N SER A 137 18.27 5.93 4.04
CA SER A 137 18.13 7.00 5.05
C SER A 137 16.66 7.29 5.38
N THR A 138 15.76 6.83 4.52
CA THR A 138 14.30 6.99 4.65
C THR A 138 13.70 5.86 5.48
N LYS A 139 12.60 6.15 6.20
CA LYS A 139 11.77 5.14 6.89
C LYS A 139 10.50 4.80 6.11
N SER A 140 10.47 5.16 4.84
CA SER A 140 9.35 4.95 3.91
C SER A 140 8.86 3.50 3.78
N PHE A 141 9.67 2.52 4.19
CA PHE A 141 9.29 1.11 4.27
C PHE A 141 8.29 0.77 5.38
N GLU A 142 7.86 1.72 6.21
CA GLU A 142 6.78 1.58 7.22
C GLU A 142 5.37 1.40 6.60
N LEU A 143 5.27 0.97 5.32
CA LEU A 143 4.06 0.55 4.61
C LEU A 143 2.96 1.61 4.46
N ASN A 144 3.33 2.91 4.47
CA ASN A 144 2.40 3.98 4.16
C ASN A 144 2.55 4.44 2.70
N ASN A 145 1.62 4.06 1.84
CA ASN A 145 1.64 4.39 0.41
C ASN A 145 1.34 5.88 0.12
N THR A 146 0.90 6.66 1.12
CA THR A 146 0.74 8.12 1.01
C THR A 146 1.90 8.89 1.65
N ALA A 147 2.93 8.20 2.14
CA ALA A 147 4.12 8.85 2.66
C ALA A 147 4.88 9.58 1.54
N LEU A 148 5.30 10.81 1.84
CA LEU A 148 6.20 11.61 1.00
C LEU A 148 7.66 11.15 1.08
N ASP A 149 7.94 10.19 1.96
CA ASP A 149 9.27 9.61 2.11
C ASP A 149 9.44 8.52 1.05
N VAL A 150 10.52 8.56 0.28
CA VAL A 150 10.70 7.71 -0.91
C VAL A 150 12.04 6.98 -0.83
N ASN A 151 12.02 5.65 -0.68
CA ASN A 151 13.26 4.85 -0.62
C ASN A 151 13.83 4.48 -2.00
N ILE A 152 13.29 5.02 -3.07
CA ILE A 152 13.78 4.76 -4.42
C ILE A 152 14.45 6.01 -5.01
N ILE A 153 15.49 5.81 -5.80
CA ILE A 153 16.08 6.84 -6.67
C ILE A 153 15.50 6.62 -8.08
N PRO A 154 14.57 7.47 -8.55
CA PRO A 154 13.97 7.31 -9.88
C PRO A 154 15.02 7.44 -10.99
N LYS A 155 14.74 6.88 -12.17
CA LYS A 155 15.67 6.88 -13.31
C LYS A 155 15.61 8.18 -14.13
N ASN A 156 14.40 8.67 -14.41
CA ASN A 156 14.18 9.78 -15.36
C ASN A 156 13.57 11.03 -14.71
N MET A 157 13.70 11.15 -13.38
CA MET A 157 13.36 12.35 -12.63
C MET A 157 14.11 12.37 -11.30
N THR A 158 14.27 13.55 -10.71
CA THR A 158 14.78 13.67 -9.34
C THR A 158 13.72 13.26 -8.32
N LYS A 159 14.12 13.00 -7.08
CA LYS A 159 13.17 12.77 -5.98
C LYS A 159 12.28 13.98 -5.71
N GLU A 160 12.84 15.18 -5.88
CA GLU A 160 12.09 16.43 -5.71
C GLU A 160 11.00 16.56 -6.77
N GLU A 161 11.34 16.32 -8.04
CA GLU A 161 10.36 16.28 -9.13
C GLU A 161 9.27 15.24 -8.88
N LEU A 162 9.62 14.06 -8.37
CA LEU A 162 8.66 13.03 -8.00
C LEU A 162 7.69 13.49 -6.91
N VAL A 163 8.20 14.06 -5.83
CA VAL A 163 7.38 14.54 -4.70
C VAL A 163 6.51 15.73 -5.10
N HIS A 164 7.06 16.69 -5.84
CA HIS A 164 6.31 17.85 -6.34
C HIS A 164 5.23 17.46 -7.35
N GLY A 165 5.55 16.59 -8.31
CA GLY A 165 4.60 16.09 -9.29
C GLY A 165 3.48 15.26 -8.66
N TYR A 166 3.80 14.38 -7.71
CA TYR A 166 2.81 13.64 -6.93
C TYR A 166 1.87 14.58 -6.15
N THR A 167 2.43 15.61 -5.51
CA THR A 167 1.66 16.60 -4.75
C THR A 167 0.73 17.40 -5.66
N TRP A 168 1.23 17.83 -6.82
CA TRP A 168 0.43 18.49 -7.85
C TRP A 168 -0.71 17.59 -8.30
N LEU A 169 -0.44 16.31 -8.60
CA LEU A 169 -1.44 15.35 -9.04
C LEU A 169 -2.56 15.20 -8.01
N LEU A 170 -2.22 15.00 -6.73
CA LEU A 170 -3.22 14.90 -5.67
C LEU A 170 -4.06 16.18 -5.54
N ARG A 171 -3.45 17.37 -5.63
CA ARG A 171 -4.20 18.65 -5.63
C ARG A 171 -5.17 18.72 -6.80
N GLN A 172 -4.75 18.33 -7.99
CA GLN A 172 -5.64 18.33 -9.14
C GLN A 172 -6.80 17.36 -8.97
N LEU A 173 -6.53 16.12 -8.55
CA LEU A 173 -7.55 15.09 -8.36
C LEU A 173 -8.57 15.50 -7.29
N TYR A 174 -8.11 16.04 -6.17
CA TYR A 174 -8.95 16.37 -5.02
C TYR A 174 -9.35 17.85 -4.95
N SER A 175 -9.24 18.58 -6.06
CA SER A 175 -9.90 19.87 -6.21
C SER A 175 -11.43 19.68 -6.25
N TYR A 176 -12.17 20.67 -5.76
CA TYR A 176 -13.63 20.67 -5.82
C TYR A 176 -14.14 20.37 -7.24
N GLU A 177 -13.65 21.09 -8.24
CA GLU A 177 -14.14 20.98 -9.61
C GLU A 177 -13.89 19.59 -10.22
N ASN A 178 -12.65 19.09 -10.14
CA ASN A 178 -12.28 17.84 -10.78
C ASN A 178 -12.92 16.64 -10.09
N TYR A 179 -13.04 16.65 -8.76
CA TYR A 179 -13.75 15.60 -8.04
C TYR A 179 -15.24 15.57 -8.39
N ALA A 180 -15.91 16.73 -8.49
CA ALA A 180 -17.31 16.78 -8.91
C ALA A 180 -17.52 16.23 -10.32
N LYS A 181 -16.65 16.59 -11.27
CA LYS A 181 -16.71 16.06 -12.64
C LYS A 181 -16.70 14.53 -12.65
N ARG A 182 -15.74 13.93 -11.94
CA ARG A 182 -15.60 12.45 -11.85
C ARG A 182 -16.78 11.79 -11.13
N VAL A 183 -17.24 12.34 -10.00
CA VAL A 183 -18.42 11.78 -9.30
C VAL A 183 -19.65 11.82 -10.20
N ILE A 184 -19.90 12.96 -10.86
CA ILE A 184 -21.02 13.10 -11.78
C ILE A 184 -20.87 12.12 -12.95
N GLY A 185 -19.69 12.06 -13.59
CA GLY A 185 -19.39 11.17 -14.71
C GLY A 185 -19.59 9.69 -14.39
N ASN A 186 -19.12 9.24 -13.22
CA ASN A 186 -19.36 7.88 -12.72
C ASN A 186 -20.87 7.59 -12.58
N ILE A 187 -21.65 8.54 -12.05
CA ILE A 187 -23.11 8.40 -11.93
C ILE A 187 -23.79 8.41 -13.31
N LYS A 188 -23.24 9.13 -14.31
CA LYS A 188 -23.76 9.07 -15.69
C LYS A 188 -23.58 7.69 -16.28
N ALA A 189 -22.47 7.03 -15.99
CA ALA A 189 -22.16 5.70 -16.51
C ALA A 189 -23.16 4.65 -16.03
N TYR A 190 -23.81 4.84 -14.88
CA TYR A 190 -24.75 3.86 -14.31
C TYR A 190 -25.98 3.65 -15.21
N THR A 191 -26.08 2.47 -15.85
CA THR A 191 -27.17 2.15 -16.80
C THR A 191 -28.24 1.24 -16.22
N LYS A 192 -27.92 0.43 -15.21
CA LYS A 192 -28.85 -0.57 -14.67
C LYS A 192 -29.88 0.10 -13.75
N ALA A 193 -31.01 -0.57 -13.53
CA ALA A 193 -31.94 -0.19 -12.47
C ALA A 193 -31.24 -0.27 -11.10
N PRO A 194 -31.74 0.40 -10.06
CA PRO A 194 -31.21 0.18 -8.73
C PRO A 194 -31.51 -1.27 -8.29
N ALA A 195 -30.47 -2.05 -8.02
CA ALA A 195 -30.59 -3.38 -7.42
C ALA A 195 -31.18 -3.35 -5.99
N ILE A 196 -31.35 -2.15 -5.42
CA ILE A 196 -31.72 -1.93 -4.03
C ILE A 196 -32.97 -1.04 -3.99
N LYS A 197 -34.00 -1.51 -3.27
CA LYS A 197 -35.19 -0.72 -2.97
C LYS A 197 -34.82 0.45 -2.05
N PHE A 198 -35.39 1.62 -2.31
CA PHE A 198 -35.14 2.81 -1.50
C PHE A 198 -35.42 2.53 -0.01
N TYR A 199 -34.42 2.78 0.84
CA TYR A 199 -34.53 2.62 2.29
C TYR A 199 -34.57 3.99 2.95
N VAL A 200 -35.57 4.21 3.80
CA VAL A 200 -35.69 5.44 4.58
C VAL A 200 -34.56 5.48 5.62
N PRO A 201 -33.69 6.50 5.61
CA PRO A 201 -32.57 6.56 6.56
C PRO A 201 -33.05 6.54 8.02
N LYS A 202 -32.28 5.90 8.90
CA LYS A 202 -32.51 5.98 10.35
C LYS A 202 -32.24 7.41 10.85
N VAL A 203 -32.75 7.76 12.04
CA VAL A 203 -32.53 9.09 12.66
C VAL A 203 -31.03 9.46 12.74
N THR A 204 -30.16 8.50 13.04
CA THR A 204 -28.70 8.70 13.06
C THR A 204 -28.14 9.02 11.67
N GLN A 205 -28.60 8.33 10.63
CA GLN A 205 -28.21 8.59 9.24
C GLN A 205 -28.73 9.95 8.77
N PHE A 206 -29.95 10.34 9.15
CA PHE A 206 -30.48 11.68 8.89
C PHE A 206 -29.62 12.78 9.53
N LYS A 207 -29.15 12.58 10.77
CA LYS A 207 -28.21 13.52 11.41
C LYS A 207 -26.91 13.65 10.62
N ILE A 208 -26.36 12.55 10.08
CA ILE A 208 -25.15 12.57 9.24
C ILE A 208 -25.43 13.35 7.95
N ILE A 209 -26.53 13.03 7.25
CA ILE A 209 -26.93 13.74 6.02
C ILE A 209 -27.05 15.23 6.29
N PHE A 210 -27.78 15.63 7.33
CA PHE A 210 -27.94 17.03 7.70
C PHE A 210 -26.60 17.71 8.01
N ARG A 211 -25.71 17.06 8.78
CA ARG A 211 -24.38 17.62 9.10
C ARG A 211 -23.53 17.80 7.85
N THR A 212 -23.56 16.84 6.93
CA THR A 212 -22.84 16.91 5.65
C THR A 212 -23.40 18.03 4.77
N LEU A 213 -24.71 18.09 4.58
CA LEU A 213 -25.36 19.16 3.80
C LEU A 213 -25.12 20.54 4.41
N ARG A 214 -25.20 20.67 5.74
CA ARG A 214 -24.88 21.91 6.45
C ARG A 214 -23.44 22.35 6.19
N TYR A 215 -22.47 21.43 6.28
CA TYR A 215 -21.06 21.74 6.05
C TYR A 215 -20.80 22.26 4.62
N TYR A 216 -21.44 21.63 3.63
CA TYR A 216 -21.24 21.92 2.22
C TYR A 216 -22.06 23.11 1.68
N LEU A 217 -23.33 23.22 2.08
CA LEU A 217 -24.28 24.21 1.55
C LEU A 217 -24.36 25.48 2.42
N LEU A 218 -24.24 25.37 3.75
CA LEU A 218 -24.29 26.51 4.67
C LEU A 218 -22.87 26.98 5.03
N THR A 219 -22.15 27.45 4.00
CA THR A 219 -20.81 28.05 4.11
C THR A 219 -20.74 29.33 3.28
N LEU A 220 -19.78 30.21 3.56
CA LEU A 220 -19.45 31.36 2.70
C LEU A 220 -18.56 30.99 1.50
N ASP A 221 -17.92 29.82 1.51
CA ASP A 221 -17.12 29.30 0.40
C ASP A 221 -17.99 28.94 -0.82
N SER A 222 -17.96 29.77 -1.86
CA SER A 222 -18.74 29.59 -3.08
C SER A 222 -18.34 28.36 -3.89
N LYS A 223 -17.05 28.00 -3.88
CA LYS A 223 -16.55 26.82 -4.60
C LYS A 223 -17.07 25.54 -3.95
N ARG A 224 -17.03 25.46 -2.61
CA ARG A 224 -17.57 24.33 -1.86
C ARG A 224 -19.09 24.17 -2.01
N ARG A 225 -19.84 25.29 -1.99
CA ARG A 225 -21.28 25.27 -2.25
C ARG A 225 -21.57 24.77 -3.67
N LYS A 226 -20.93 25.35 -4.68
CA LYS A 226 -21.12 24.96 -6.09
C LYS A 226 -20.80 23.47 -6.32
N PHE A 227 -19.66 23.00 -5.80
CA PHE A 227 -19.25 21.60 -5.84
C PHE A 227 -20.34 20.63 -5.41
N SER A 228 -20.83 20.83 -4.18
CA SER A 228 -21.83 19.94 -3.59
C SER A 228 -23.19 20.09 -4.27
N TRP A 229 -23.56 21.31 -4.62
CA TRP A 229 -24.81 21.59 -5.33
C TRP A 229 -24.86 20.95 -6.71
N ASP A 230 -23.78 21.03 -7.50
CA ASP A 230 -23.74 20.45 -8.84
C ASP A 230 -23.91 18.92 -8.79
N ILE A 231 -23.23 18.24 -7.85
CA ILE A 231 -23.37 16.79 -7.65
C ILE A 231 -24.79 16.44 -7.19
N LEU A 232 -25.32 17.12 -6.17
CA LEU A 232 -26.65 16.84 -5.61
C LEU A 232 -27.74 17.09 -6.65
N LYS A 233 -27.67 18.22 -7.36
CA LYS A 233 -28.63 18.60 -8.41
C LYS A 233 -28.64 17.54 -9.52
N TYR A 234 -27.48 17.15 -10.04
CA TYR A 234 -27.42 16.13 -11.09
C TYR A 234 -28.03 14.81 -10.61
N THR A 235 -27.65 14.38 -9.41
CA THR A 235 -28.11 13.11 -8.83
C THR A 235 -29.61 13.08 -8.64
N LEU A 236 -30.18 14.13 -8.02
CA LEU A 236 -31.62 14.17 -7.73
C LEU A 236 -32.46 14.28 -9.01
N LEU A 237 -31.97 14.94 -10.06
CA LEU A 237 -32.68 15.10 -11.33
C LEU A 237 -32.59 13.87 -12.24
N HIS A 238 -31.48 13.13 -12.21
CA HIS A 238 -31.22 12.07 -13.20
C HIS A 238 -31.11 10.67 -12.62
N LYS A 239 -30.57 10.51 -11.41
CA LYS A 239 -30.27 9.21 -10.78
C LYS A 239 -30.52 9.25 -9.26
N PRO A 240 -31.76 9.51 -8.80
CA PRO A 240 -32.03 9.70 -7.36
C PRO A 240 -31.69 8.47 -6.51
N PHE A 241 -31.66 7.27 -7.10
CA PHE A 241 -31.25 6.05 -6.42
C PHE A 241 -29.76 6.04 -6.01
N ALA A 242 -28.90 6.83 -6.67
CA ALA A 242 -27.47 6.94 -6.37
C ALA A 242 -27.17 7.93 -5.23
N LEU A 243 -28.20 8.51 -4.58
CA LEU A 243 -28.03 9.50 -3.53
C LEU A 243 -27.18 8.98 -2.36
N TYR A 244 -27.32 7.71 -1.99
CA TYR A 244 -26.49 7.10 -0.95
C TYR A 244 -25.00 7.15 -1.31
N ASP A 245 -24.64 6.73 -2.53
CA ASP A 245 -23.26 6.74 -3.00
C ASP A 245 -22.69 8.16 -3.05
N VAL A 246 -23.50 9.12 -3.50
CA VAL A 246 -23.14 10.55 -3.50
C VAL A 246 -22.85 11.08 -2.10
N MET A 247 -23.67 10.70 -1.12
CA MET A 247 -23.42 11.11 0.27
C MET A 247 -22.11 10.51 0.79
N VAL A 248 -21.79 9.27 0.43
CA VAL A 248 -20.48 8.66 0.74
C VAL A 248 -19.35 9.45 0.08
N HIS A 249 -19.48 9.80 -1.21
CA HIS A 249 -18.49 10.62 -1.90
C HIS A 249 -18.28 11.99 -1.26
N LEU A 250 -19.35 12.69 -0.86
CA LEU A 250 -19.23 13.98 -0.17
C LEU A 250 -18.51 13.84 1.18
N VAL A 251 -18.82 12.81 1.96
CA VAL A 251 -18.15 12.58 3.25
C VAL A 251 -16.68 12.21 3.04
N SER A 252 -16.37 11.30 2.11
CA SER A 252 -15.00 10.92 1.78
C SER A 252 -14.18 12.08 1.21
N PHE A 253 -14.78 12.89 0.33
CA PHE A 253 -14.12 14.05 -0.26
C PHE A 253 -13.72 15.08 0.80
N LYS A 254 -14.55 15.31 1.82
CA LYS A 254 -14.17 16.19 2.94
C LYS A 254 -12.83 15.79 3.54
N HIS A 255 -12.62 14.49 3.77
CA HIS A 255 -11.37 13.99 4.32
C HIS A 255 -10.20 14.12 3.33
N LEU A 256 -10.40 13.68 2.09
CA LEU A 256 -9.35 13.69 1.06
C LEU A 256 -8.91 15.11 0.70
N HIS A 257 -9.86 16.03 0.56
CA HIS A 257 -9.58 17.44 0.29
C HIS A 257 -8.81 18.09 1.44
N SER A 258 -9.26 17.92 2.69
CA SER A 258 -8.52 18.44 3.85
C SER A 258 -7.14 17.81 3.95
N TYR A 259 -6.99 16.49 3.76
CA TYR A 259 -5.67 15.86 3.74
C TYR A 259 -4.71 16.51 2.73
N VAL A 260 -5.15 16.69 1.49
CA VAL A 260 -4.31 17.22 0.40
C VAL A 260 -4.01 18.71 0.57
N TYR A 261 -4.98 19.52 0.97
CA TYR A 261 -4.84 20.98 1.01
C TYR A 261 -4.43 21.53 2.38
N GLU A 262 -4.62 20.78 3.47
CA GLU A 262 -4.28 21.23 4.82
C GLU A 262 -3.06 20.50 5.39
N TYR A 263 -2.83 19.22 5.04
CA TYR A 263 -1.76 18.42 5.66
C TYR A 263 -0.58 18.13 4.71
N LEU A 264 -0.87 17.83 3.45
CA LEU A 264 0.17 17.44 2.49
C LEU A 264 1.12 18.60 2.20
N GLU A 265 0.60 19.82 2.06
CA GLU A 265 1.39 21.02 1.74
C GLU A 265 2.41 21.34 2.84
N ASP A 266 1.99 21.30 4.11
CA ASP A 266 2.89 21.48 5.25
C ASP A 266 3.98 20.40 5.29
N ALA A 267 3.62 19.15 5.00
CA ALA A 267 4.56 18.03 4.98
C ALA A 267 5.57 18.12 3.83
N VAL A 268 5.15 18.58 2.64
CA VAL A 268 6.04 18.80 1.48
C VAL A 268 7.01 19.94 1.77
N ASN A 269 6.52 21.07 2.29
CA ASN A 269 7.37 22.22 2.59
C ASN A 269 8.47 21.88 3.63
N GLN A 270 8.14 21.07 4.63
CA GLN A 270 9.13 20.57 5.60
C GLN A 270 10.16 19.62 4.96
N LYS A 271 9.75 18.79 3.99
CA LYS A 271 10.62 17.84 3.28
C LYS A 271 11.51 18.52 2.22
N ALA A 272 11.00 19.46 1.44
CA ALA A 272 11.76 20.20 0.43
C ALA A 272 12.96 20.93 1.05
N ALA A 273 12.79 21.51 2.25
CA ALA A 273 13.87 22.11 3.01
C ALA A 273 14.98 21.11 3.40
N GLN A 274 14.66 19.82 3.55
CA GLN A 274 15.63 18.76 3.84
C GLN A 274 16.38 18.29 2.59
N PHE A 275 15.72 18.26 1.44
CA PHE A 275 16.34 17.89 0.16
C PHE A 275 17.37 18.93 -0.32
N ALA A 276 17.06 20.22 -0.20
CA ALA A 276 17.96 21.32 -0.59
C ALA A 276 19.30 21.35 0.21
N VAL A 277 19.30 20.87 1.45
CA VAL A 277 20.49 20.81 2.31
C VAL A 277 21.43 19.65 1.90
N TRP A 278 20.91 18.61 1.25
CA TRP A 278 21.68 17.41 0.92
C TRP A 278 22.53 17.54 -0.36
N GLU A 279 21.99 18.15 -1.42
CA GLU A 279 22.71 18.36 -2.68
C GLU A 279 23.92 19.29 -2.52
N HIS A 280 23.81 20.30 -1.66
CA HIS A 280 24.92 21.20 -1.35
C HIS A 280 26.09 20.45 -0.65
N SER A 281 25.78 19.47 0.20
CA SER A 281 26.78 18.73 1.01
C SER A 281 27.55 17.63 0.24
N LEU A 282 27.09 17.24 -0.95
CA LEU A 282 27.75 16.28 -1.82
C LEU A 282 28.74 16.96 -2.77
N SER A 283 28.51 18.23 -3.13
CA SER A 283 29.44 19.01 -3.96
C SER A 283 30.73 19.43 -3.22
N GLU A 284 30.67 19.64 -1.90
CA GLU A 284 31.82 20.08 -1.09
C GLU A 284 32.77 18.95 -0.68
N ARG A 285 32.35 17.68 -0.76
CA ARG A 285 33.14 16.53 -0.29
C ARG A 285 33.99 15.83 -1.36
N ALA A 286 33.97 16.33 -2.60
CA ALA A 286 34.81 15.80 -3.69
C ALA A 286 36.25 16.35 -3.71
N GLY A 287 36.60 17.34 -2.87
CA GLY A 287 37.93 17.92 -2.80
C GLY A 287 38.63 17.68 -1.46
N CYS A 288 39.47 16.64 -1.37
CA CYS A 288 40.80 16.62 -0.74
C CYS A 288 41.19 15.19 -0.26
N ILE A 289 42.24 14.64 -0.89
CA ILE A 289 43.01 13.44 -0.49
C ILE A 289 44.32 14.01 0.11
N VAL A 290 44.97 13.57 1.20
CA VAL A 290 45.63 12.29 1.54
C VAL A 290 46.23 12.44 2.96
N SER A 291 46.23 11.39 3.80
CA SER A 291 47.46 10.97 4.52
C SER A 291 47.38 9.49 4.98
N THR A 292 48.49 8.79 4.81
CA THR A 292 48.67 7.33 4.81
C THR A 292 48.60 6.64 6.18
N GLN A 293 48.27 7.37 7.24
CA GLN A 293 48.17 6.83 8.61
C GLN A 293 46.73 6.43 8.97
N THR A 294 45.73 7.04 8.33
CA THR A 294 44.30 6.72 8.46
C THR A 294 43.93 5.43 7.73
N GLY A 295 44.65 5.08 6.66
CA GLY A 295 44.42 3.87 5.87
C GLY A 295 44.63 2.57 6.65
N LYS A 296 45.65 2.50 7.50
CA LYS A 296 45.93 1.30 8.32
C LYS A 296 44.87 1.07 9.40
N ILE A 297 44.47 2.13 10.09
CA ILE A 297 43.41 2.08 11.11
C ILE A 297 42.05 1.72 10.46
N TYR A 298 41.78 2.25 9.26
CA TYR A 298 40.57 1.95 8.51
C TYR A 298 40.56 0.51 7.96
N GLU A 299 41.68 -0.02 7.48
CA GLU A 299 41.78 -1.42 7.06
C GLU A 299 41.61 -2.40 8.23
N GLU A 300 42.12 -2.06 9.41
CA GLU A 300 42.03 -2.90 10.60
C GLU A 300 40.61 -2.91 11.18
N LEU A 301 39.96 -1.74 11.25
CA LEU A 301 38.52 -1.63 11.55
C LEU A 301 37.64 -2.31 10.49
N ARG A 302 38.00 -2.23 9.21
CA ARG A 302 37.29 -2.91 8.11
C ARG A 302 37.40 -4.43 8.21
N LYS A 303 38.56 -4.97 8.59
CA LYS A 303 38.74 -6.42 8.82
C LYS A 303 37.94 -6.92 10.01
N GLN A 304 37.91 -6.16 11.11
CA GLN A 304 37.10 -6.50 12.29
C GLN A 304 35.59 -6.40 12.01
N ALA A 305 35.16 -5.37 11.28
CA ALA A 305 33.77 -5.23 10.85
C ALA A 305 33.35 -6.31 9.83
N ALA A 306 34.25 -6.71 8.91
CA ALA A 306 33.99 -7.80 7.98
C ALA A 306 33.90 -9.16 8.69
N ALA A 307 34.73 -9.41 9.71
CA ALA A 307 34.65 -10.62 10.53
C ALA A 307 33.35 -10.69 11.34
N ALA A 308 32.94 -9.58 11.97
CA ALA A 308 31.66 -9.49 12.68
C ALA A 308 30.46 -9.64 11.73
N SER A 309 30.55 -9.07 10.52
CA SER A 309 29.51 -9.21 9.49
C SER A 309 29.43 -10.63 8.93
N ALA A 310 30.55 -11.35 8.80
CA ALA A 310 30.57 -12.74 8.36
C ALA A 310 29.98 -13.68 9.43
N GLN A 311 30.26 -13.42 10.73
CA GLN A 311 29.63 -14.14 11.84
C GLN A 311 28.12 -13.89 11.90
N ALA A 312 27.67 -12.64 11.72
CA ALA A 312 26.25 -12.32 11.68
C ALA A 312 25.55 -12.94 10.46
N ALA A 313 26.21 -12.97 9.29
CA ALA A 313 25.69 -13.63 8.09
C ALA A 313 25.57 -15.15 8.28
N ALA A 314 26.53 -15.80 8.93
CA ALA A 314 26.46 -17.24 9.21
C ALA A 314 25.30 -17.59 10.18
N VAL A 315 25.09 -16.79 11.22
CA VAL A 315 23.95 -16.97 12.14
C VAL A 315 22.62 -16.70 11.43
N TYR A 316 22.58 -15.71 10.53
CA TYR A 316 21.39 -15.40 9.74
C TYR A 316 21.06 -16.49 8.71
N ASP A 317 22.06 -17.04 8.02
CA ASP A 317 21.88 -18.15 7.08
C ASP A 317 21.36 -19.41 7.79
N GLU A 318 21.82 -19.69 8.99
CA GLU A 318 21.33 -20.81 9.79
C GLU A 318 19.88 -20.61 10.22
N LEU A 319 19.49 -19.39 10.62
CA LEU A 319 18.10 -19.03 10.91
C LEU A 319 17.21 -19.09 9.65
N CYS A 320 17.74 -18.70 8.48
CA CYS A 320 17.04 -18.81 7.21
C CYS A 320 16.82 -20.27 6.79
N LYS A 321 17.79 -21.16 7.02
CA LYS A 321 17.63 -22.61 6.79
C LYS A 321 16.55 -23.19 7.70
N GLN A 322 16.56 -22.85 8.98
CA GLN A 322 15.54 -23.30 9.94
C GLN A 322 14.15 -22.76 9.58
N SER A 323 14.03 -21.49 9.20
CA SER A 323 12.75 -20.89 8.76
C SER A 323 12.22 -21.51 7.46
N THR A 324 13.11 -21.83 6.52
CA THR A 324 12.74 -22.49 5.26
C THR A 324 12.26 -23.92 5.51
N ALA A 325 12.92 -24.66 6.39
CA ALA A 325 12.49 -26.01 6.80
C ALA A 325 11.11 -25.98 7.47
N THR A 326 10.87 -25.03 8.38
CA THR A 326 9.56 -24.85 9.02
C THR A 326 8.46 -24.46 8.02
N SER A 327 8.78 -23.61 7.05
CA SER A 327 7.83 -23.19 6.00
C SER A 327 7.49 -24.32 5.04
N GLN A 328 8.48 -25.16 4.67
CA GLN A 328 8.26 -26.35 3.85
C GLN A 328 7.43 -27.40 4.59
N HIS A 329 7.67 -27.58 5.90
CA HIS A 329 6.85 -28.47 6.73
C HIS A 329 5.40 -27.98 6.85
N ALA A 330 5.19 -26.67 7.05
CA ALA A 330 3.86 -26.07 7.09
C ALA A 330 3.11 -26.21 5.76
N ARG A 331 3.82 -26.06 4.62
CA ARG A 331 3.25 -26.25 3.28
C ARG A 331 2.83 -27.70 3.04
N GLY A 332 3.64 -28.68 3.42
CA GLY A 332 3.28 -30.10 3.33
C GLY A 332 2.02 -30.43 4.14
N ARG A 333 1.92 -29.90 5.36
CA ARG A 333 0.74 -30.08 6.22
C ARG A 333 -0.52 -29.41 5.64
N TYR A 334 -0.36 -28.27 4.99
CA TYR A 334 -1.45 -27.58 4.29
C TYR A 334 -1.94 -28.36 3.06
N GLU A 335 -1.02 -28.91 2.27
CA GLU A 335 -1.34 -29.72 1.08
C GLU A 335 -2.05 -31.03 1.49
N GLU A 336 -1.63 -31.69 2.59
CA GLU A 336 -2.35 -32.85 3.17
C GLU A 336 -3.78 -32.50 3.60
N LEU A 337 -3.96 -31.41 4.35
CA LEU A 337 -5.29 -30.96 4.77
C LEU A 337 -6.18 -30.59 3.59
N HIS A 338 -5.60 -29.99 2.54
CA HIS A 338 -6.32 -29.65 1.32
C HIS A 338 -6.79 -30.90 0.56
N GLN A 339 -5.94 -31.94 0.46
CA GLN A 339 -6.32 -33.21 -0.15
C GLN A 339 -7.40 -33.94 0.67
N GLN A 340 -7.29 -33.96 1.99
CA GLN A 340 -8.32 -34.54 2.87
C GLN A 340 -9.66 -33.81 2.72
N ALA A 341 -9.64 -32.48 2.62
CA ALA A 341 -10.84 -31.68 2.37
C ALA A 341 -11.44 -31.92 0.97
N ALA A 342 -10.62 -32.18 -0.05
CA ALA A 342 -11.08 -32.51 -1.40
C ALA A 342 -11.76 -33.88 -1.44
N VAL A 343 -11.19 -34.89 -0.78
CA VAL A 343 -11.83 -36.22 -0.64
C VAL A 343 -13.17 -36.12 0.08
N LEU A 344 -13.24 -35.34 1.16
CA LEU A 344 -14.48 -35.15 1.91
C LEU A 344 -15.54 -34.42 1.08
N ARG A 345 -15.16 -33.45 0.25
CA ARG A 345 -16.07 -32.78 -0.70
C ARG A 345 -16.60 -33.74 -1.76
N ALA A 346 -15.74 -34.60 -2.33
CA ALA A 346 -16.17 -35.60 -3.31
C ALA A 346 -17.13 -36.62 -2.69
N GLN A 347 -16.86 -37.07 -1.46
CA GLN A 347 -17.77 -37.95 -0.71
C GLN A 347 -19.10 -37.24 -0.39
N THR A 348 -19.06 -35.96 -0.04
CA THR A 348 -20.28 -35.17 0.24
C THR A 348 -21.12 -34.95 -1.02
N ALA A 349 -20.49 -34.74 -2.17
CA ALA A 349 -21.18 -34.59 -3.46
C ALA A 349 -21.84 -35.90 -3.90
N ALA A 350 -21.16 -37.05 -3.74
CA ALA A 350 -21.73 -38.36 -4.05
C ALA A 350 -22.95 -38.69 -3.16
N VAL A 351 -22.87 -38.37 -1.86
CA VAL A 351 -24.00 -38.53 -0.94
C VAL A 351 -25.15 -37.57 -1.28
N TYR A 352 -24.85 -36.36 -1.76
CA TYR A 352 -25.86 -35.38 -2.17
C TYR A 352 -26.64 -35.82 -3.42
N GLU A 353 -25.97 -36.43 -4.40
CA GLU A 353 -26.65 -36.98 -5.59
C GLU A 353 -27.48 -38.23 -5.26
N GLU A 354 -26.99 -39.12 -4.39
CA GLU A 354 -27.75 -40.29 -3.91
C GLU A 354 -29.02 -39.87 -3.12
N LEU A 355 -28.98 -38.70 -2.46
CA LEU A 355 -30.12 -38.12 -1.73
C LEU A 355 -31.14 -37.44 -2.65
N LEU A 356 -30.72 -36.92 -3.80
CA LEU A 356 -31.62 -36.35 -4.81
C LEU A 356 -32.44 -37.43 -5.53
N GLU A 357 -31.89 -38.63 -5.72
CA GLU A 357 -32.60 -39.78 -6.30
C GLU A 357 -33.64 -40.40 -5.34
N ARG A 358 -33.46 -40.26 -4.03
CA ARG A 358 -34.32 -40.87 -2.99
C ARG A 358 -35.35 -39.92 -2.36
N ALA A 359 -35.53 -38.74 -2.94
CA ALA A 359 -36.33 -37.64 -2.40
C ALA A 359 -37.86 -37.85 -2.18
N PRO A 360 -38.56 -38.93 -2.64
CA PRO A 360 -39.99 -39.03 -2.35
C PRO A 360 -40.39 -39.58 -0.97
N SER A 361 -39.48 -40.00 -0.09
CA SER A 361 -39.90 -40.54 1.23
C SER A 361 -38.87 -40.41 2.36
N ALA A 362 -39.32 -39.89 3.51
CA ALA A 362 -38.71 -39.95 4.86
C ALA A 362 -38.03 -38.66 5.40
N SER A 363 -38.85 -37.65 5.71
CA SER A 363 -38.48 -36.41 6.40
C SER A 363 -38.59 -36.48 7.94
N GLN A 364 -37.82 -37.35 8.62
CA GLN A 364 -37.69 -37.23 10.09
C GLN A 364 -36.36 -37.71 10.69
N GLN A 365 -35.54 -38.50 9.99
CA GLN A 365 -34.19 -38.86 10.44
C GLN A 365 -33.08 -37.88 9.98
N ALA A 366 -33.38 -36.98 9.04
CA ALA A 366 -32.40 -36.04 8.48
C ALA A 366 -32.00 -34.90 9.42
N ALA A 367 -32.89 -34.48 10.34
CA ALA A 367 -32.61 -33.39 11.28
C ALA A 367 -31.51 -33.76 12.30
N SER A 368 -31.53 -34.99 12.83
CA SER A 368 -30.51 -35.46 13.79
C SER A 368 -29.11 -35.60 13.17
N ARG A 369 -29.01 -36.04 11.91
CA ARG A 369 -27.70 -36.19 11.23
C ARG A 369 -27.09 -34.87 10.79
N TYR A 370 -27.92 -33.86 10.50
CA TYR A 370 -27.46 -32.51 10.21
C TYR A 370 -26.85 -31.83 11.44
N ASP A 371 -27.44 -32.04 12.61
CA ASP A 371 -26.93 -31.48 13.87
C ASP A 371 -25.58 -32.13 14.28
N ASP A 372 -25.40 -33.43 14.05
CA ASP A 372 -24.13 -34.12 14.29
C ASP A 372 -23.00 -33.64 13.35
N LEU A 373 -23.32 -33.39 12.07
CA LEU A 373 -22.37 -32.87 11.10
C LEU A 373 -21.97 -31.42 11.42
N ARG A 374 -22.94 -30.60 11.84
CA ARG A 374 -22.72 -29.22 12.29
C ARG A 374 -21.83 -29.17 13.52
N ALA A 375 -22.01 -30.09 14.47
CA ALA A 375 -21.15 -30.21 15.65
C ALA A 375 -19.70 -30.59 15.28
N HIS A 376 -19.52 -31.50 14.32
CA HIS A 376 -18.18 -31.86 13.83
C HIS A 376 -17.45 -30.70 13.14
N VAL A 377 -18.15 -29.94 12.29
CA VAL A 377 -17.58 -28.76 11.61
C VAL A 377 -17.22 -27.65 12.60
N ALA A 378 -18.04 -27.46 13.65
CA ALA A 378 -17.74 -26.51 14.72
C ALA A 378 -16.47 -26.91 15.50
N LYS A 379 -16.30 -28.21 15.80
CA LYS A 379 -15.12 -28.74 16.49
C LYS A 379 -13.84 -28.57 15.66
N LEU A 380 -13.90 -28.87 14.35
CA LEU A 380 -12.79 -28.64 13.41
C LEU A 380 -12.43 -27.16 13.29
N SER A 381 -13.44 -26.27 13.27
CA SER A 381 -13.21 -24.82 13.22
C SER A 381 -12.52 -24.31 14.48
N GLN A 382 -12.86 -24.85 15.66
CA GLN A 382 -12.14 -24.55 16.92
C GLN A 382 -10.70 -25.06 16.91
N GLN A 383 -10.45 -26.25 16.35
CA GLN A 383 -9.09 -26.81 16.24
C GLN A 383 -8.21 -25.98 15.28
N ILE A 384 -8.77 -25.51 14.17
CA ILE A 384 -8.09 -24.61 13.24
C ILE A 384 -7.78 -23.26 13.92
N ALA A 385 -8.74 -22.68 14.65
CA ALA A 385 -8.54 -21.43 15.37
C ALA A 385 -7.44 -21.56 16.44
N ALA A 386 -7.43 -22.64 17.22
CA ALA A 386 -6.39 -22.92 18.22
C ALA A 386 -5.00 -23.09 17.60
N THR A 387 -4.92 -23.74 16.43
CA THR A 387 -3.66 -23.91 15.69
C THR A 387 -3.14 -22.56 15.17
N TYR A 388 -4.04 -21.68 14.74
CA TYR A 388 -3.68 -20.34 14.27
C TYR A 388 -3.20 -19.43 15.42
N GLU A 389 -3.84 -19.53 16.58
CA GLU A 389 -3.43 -18.84 17.80
C GLU A 389 -2.02 -19.27 18.25
N ASP A 390 -1.73 -20.57 18.25
CA ASP A 390 -0.41 -21.13 18.60
C ASP A 390 0.68 -20.68 17.61
N LEU A 391 0.41 -20.74 16.30
CA LEU A 391 1.32 -20.22 15.27
C LEU A 391 1.56 -18.71 15.40
N SER A 392 0.53 -17.94 15.77
CA SER A 392 0.63 -16.49 16.00
C SER A 392 1.50 -16.19 17.23
N GLN A 393 1.35 -16.94 18.32
CA GLN A 393 2.18 -16.80 19.52
C GLN A 393 3.64 -17.16 19.25
N GLN A 394 3.90 -18.23 18.49
CA GLN A 394 5.25 -18.61 18.07
C GLN A 394 5.89 -17.55 17.16
N ALA A 395 5.12 -16.97 16.23
CA ALA A 395 5.59 -15.86 15.40
C ALA A 395 5.88 -14.59 16.22
N ALA A 396 5.07 -14.29 17.23
CA ALA A 396 5.29 -13.18 18.14
C ALA A 396 6.55 -13.38 19.02
N ALA A 397 6.79 -14.59 19.51
CA ALA A 397 8.00 -14.95 20.26
C ALA A 397 9.27 -14.82 19.40
N LEU A 398 9.23 -15.30 18.15
CA LEU A 398 10.32 -15.13 17.18
C LEU A 398 10.56 -13.66 16.83
N SER A 399 9.50 -12.86 16.72
CA SER A 399 9.59 -11.41 16.51
C SER A 399 10.23 -10.69 17.71
N GLN A 400 9.89 -11.08 18.94
CA GLN A 400 10.53 -10.54 20.14
C GLN A 400 12.01 -10.94 20.24
N GLN A 401 12.36 -12.18 19.89
CA GLN A 401 13.76 -12.62 19.82
C GLN A 401 14.55 -11.84 18.75
N ALA A 402 13.96 -11.63 17.57
CA ALA A 402 14.55 -10.81 16.51
C ALA A 402 14.73 -9.34 16.93
N ALA A 403 13.76 -8.77 17.67
CA ALA A 403 13.87 -7.43 18.24
C ALA A 403 14.97 -7.35 19.32
N GLY A 404 15.16 -8.41 20.12
CA GLY A 404 16.26 -8.52 21.08
C GLY A 404 17.64 -8.52 20.43
N VAL A 405 17.80 -9.29 19.35
CA VAL A 405 19.03 -9.30 18.53
C VAL A 405 19.26 -7.92 17.90
N SER A 406 18.21 -7.28 17.37
CA SER A 406 18.32 -5.93 16.79
C SER A 406 18.73 -4.87 17.82
N LYS A 407 18.28 -4.97 19.08
CA LYS A 407 18.73 -4.10 20.18
C LYS A 407 20.20 -4.34 20.54
N HIS A 408 20.65 -5.60 20.58
CA HIS A 408 22.05 -5.93 20.85
C HIS A 408 22.99 -5.43 19.74
N VAL A 409 22.57 -5.57 18.48
CA VAL A 409 23.29 -5.05 17.32
C VAL A 409 23.32 -3.51 17.33
N ALA A 410 22.20 -2.86 17.65
CA ALA A 410 22.16 -1.39 17.79
C ALA A 410 23.08 -0.89 18.92
N ALA A 411 23.12 -1.57 20.07
CA ALA A 411 24.04 -1.25 21.16
C ALA A 411 25.51 -1.42 20.72
N GLY A 412 25.83 -2.48 19.95
CA GLY A 412 27.16 -2.67 19.37
C GLY A 412 27.57 -1.56 18.38
N TYR A 413 26.64 -1.11 17.53
CA TYR A 413 26.88 0.03 16.64
C TYR A 413 27.08 1.34 17.40
N GLN A 414 26.35 1.55 18.48
CA GLN A 414 26.47 2.76 19.30
C GLN A 414 27.79 2.78 20.08
N GLU A 415 28.26 1.64 20.58
CA GLU A 415 29.58 1.49 21.18
C GLU A 415 30.71 1.74 20.16
N LEU A 416 30.60 1.19 18.95
CA LEU A 416 31.54 1.47 17.85
C LEU A 416 31.55 2.96 17.46
N ALA A 417 30.39 3.64 17.46
CA ALA A 417 30.30 5.07 17.20
C ALA A 417 30.95 5.93 18.29
N ASN A 418 30.82 5.53 19.56
CA ASN A 418 31.48 6.17 20.70
C ASN A 418 33.01 6.01 20.61
N GLN A 419 33.48 4.80 20.28
CA GLN A 419 34.91 4.53 20.08
C GLN A 419 35.50 5.32 18.91
N ALA A 420 34.76 5.44 17.80
CA ALA A 420 35.15 6.27 16.65
C ALA A 420 35.26 7.76 17.01
N THR A 421 34.34 8.26 17.84
CA THR A 421 34.36 9.64 18.35
C THR A 421 35.56 9.89 19.25
N LEU A 422 35.87 8.95 20.15
CA LEU A 422 37.05 9.03 21.02
C LEU A 422 38.35 9.03 20.22
N ALA A 423 38.45 8.19 19.19
CA ALA A 423 39.60 8.15 18.29
C ALA A 423 39.77 9.47 17.51
N ARG A 424 38.67 10.07 17.05
CA ARG A 424 38.68 11.38 16.38
C ARG A 424 39.17 12.50 17.30
N ASN A 425 38.74 12.51 18.56
CA ASN A 425 39.19 13.49 19.55
C ASN A 425 40.68 13.33 19.89
N LYS A 426 41.18 12.09 20.00
CA LYS A 426 42.62 11.82 20.17
C LYS A 426 43.44 12.29 18.97
N ALA A 427 42.96 12.05 17.75
CA ALA A 427 43.62 12.52 16.54
C ALA A 427 43.67 14.06 16.45
N ALA A 428 42.60 14.74 16.89
CA ALA A 428 42.58 16.21 16.96
C ALA A 428 43.58 16.76 17.99
N ALA A 429 43.69 16.13 19.16
CA ALA A 429 44.67 16.53 20.19
C ALA A 429 46.12 16.35 19.71
N LEU A 430 46.43 15.22 19.05
CA LEU A 430 47.73 14.98 18.42
C LEU A 430 48.05 16.00 17.32
N GLY A 431 47.04 16.42 16.55
CA GLY A 431 47.20 17.46 15.53
C GLY A 431 47.57 18.83 16.10
N GLU A 432 46.98 19.21 17.23
CA GLU A 432 47.32 20.46 17.93
C GLU A 432 48.70 20.40 18.61
N GLU A 433 49.10 19.24 19.12
CA GLU A 433 50.44 19.02 19.66
C GLU A 433 51.51 19.13 18.55
N LEU A 434 51.28 18.51 17.40
CA LEU A 434 52.14 18.63 16.21
C LEU A 434 52.29 20.08 15.73
N LYS A 435 51.20 20.86 15.73
CA LYS A 435 51.25 22.30 15.40
C LYS A 435 52.15 23.06 16.37
N LYS A 436 52.08 22.78 17.68
CA LYS A 436 52.96 23.40 18.68
C LYS A 436 54.43 23.03 18.48
N THR A 437 54.72 21.76 18.19
CA THR A 437 56.09 21.29 17.93
C THR A 437 56.66 21.88 16.65
N MET A 438 55.84 22.01 15.58
CA MET A 438 56.22 22.67 14.33
C MET A 438 56.44 24.18 14.53
N HIS A 439 55.66 24.83 15.40
CA HIS A 439 55.84 26.24 15.70
C HIS A 439 57.13 26.49 16.49
N LEU A 440 57.44 25.63 17.47
CA LEU A 440 58.69 25.69 18.24
C LEU A 440 59.95 25.45 17.37
N SER A 441 59.89 24.49 16.46
CA SER A 441 60.98 24.21 15.51
C SER A 441 61.17 25.35 14.49
N SER A 442 60.10 26.00 14.03
CA SER A 442 60.19 27.19 13.18
C SER A 442 60.86 28.40 13.87
N ILE A 443 60.67 28.54 15.19
CA ILE A 443 61.31 29.58 16.01
C ILE A 443 62.80 29.27 16.25
N GLN A 444 63.17 28.00 16.36
CA GLN A 444 64.55 27.57 16.58
C GLN A 444 65.40 27.72 15.31
N VAL A 445 64.86 27.38 14.13
CA VAL A 445 65.51 27.59 12.83
C VAL A 445 65.67 29.08 12.48
N ALA A 446 64.77 29.95 12.98
CA ALA A 446 64.88 31.40 12.82
C ALA A 446 65.90 32.06 13.79
N ARG A 447 66.37 31.36 14.83
CA ARG A 447 67.42 31.81 15.74
C ARG A 447 68.82 31.33 15.35
N GLU A 448 68.91 30.28 14.53
CA GLU A 448 70.18 29.72 14.03
C GLU A 448 70.60 30.27 12.67
N ARG A 449 69.75 31.10 12.03
CA ARG A 449 70.09 31.98 10.90
C ARG A 449 70.25 33.41 11.39
#